data_AF-A0A351UUI2-F1
#
_entry.id   AF-A0A351UUI2-F1
#
_cell.length_a   1.000
_cell.length_b   1.000
_cell.length_c   1.000
_cell.angle_alpha   90.00
_cell.angle_beta   90.00
_cell.angle_gamma   90.00
#
_symmetry.space_group_name_H-M   'P 1'
#
loop_
_entity.id
_entity.type
_entity.pdbx_description
1 polymer ?
#
loop_
_entity_poly.entity_id
_entity_poly.type
_entity_poly.pdbx_seq_one_letter_code
_entity_poly.pdbx_strand_id
1 'polypeptide(L)'
;HHPLASHTLLTLEQLREGPIILSNPRRSFTMLGDIQNQVAGLRSPSQIYFSDDVESAMTLVHADLGFLLIPDLPMARDPDLLYIPVADAPTLTYGLYYKAHRMNSVLKTFVKKTRSYFSHYESHKTLNGESA
;
A
#
# COMPACT_ATOMS: atom_id res chain seq x y z
N HIS A 1 7.46 -11.80 15.39
CA HIS A 1 6.25 -12.66 15.55
C HIS A 1 5.10 -11.71 15.82
N HIS A 2 4.38 -11.27 14.79
CA HIS A 2 3.43 -10.16 14.93
C HIS A 2 2.01 -10.63 15.29
N PRO A 3 1.27 -9.99 16.22
CA PRO A 3 -0.09 -10.39 16.61
C PRO A 3 -1.10 -10.44 15.46
N LEU A 4 -0.95 -9.57 14.46
CA LEU A 4 -1.80 -9.55 13.27
C LEU A 4 -1.54 -10.74 12.33
N ALA A 5 -0.40 -11.43 12.45
CA ALA A 5 0.01 -12.49 11.51
C ALA A 5 -0.88 -13.74 11.53
N SER A 6 -1.74 -13.89 12.52
CA SER A 6 -2.75 -14.96 12.58
C SER A 6 -3.97 -14.70 11.70
N HIS A 7 -4.11 -13.50 11.13
CA HIS A 7 -5.25 -13.09 10.32
C HIS A 7 -4.95 -13.21 8.84
N THR A 8 -5.96 -13.60 8.05
CA THR A 8 -5.90 -13.61 6.58
C THR A 8 -6.55 -12.38 5.95
N LEU A 9 -7.35 -11.66 6.73
CA LEU A 9 -8.06 -10.44 6.35
C LEU A 9 -8.27 -9.60 7.61
N LEU A 10 -8.07 -8.29 7.52
CA LEU A 10 -8.21 -7.36 8.64
C LEU A 10 -9.29 -6.31 8.36
N THR A 11 -9.78 -5.69 9.43
CA THR A 11 -10.54 -4.44 9.38
C THR A 11 -9.72 -3.28 9.96
N LEU A 12 -10.08 -2.04 9.64
CA LEU A 12 -9.47 -0.84 10.22
C LEU A 12 -9.59 -0.83 11.76
N GLU A 13 -10.66 -1.42 12.31
CA GLU A 13 -10.84 -1.57 13.76
C GLU A 13 -9.78 -2.49 14.38
N GLN A 14 -9.39 -3.58 13.70
CA GLN A 14 -8.32 -4.47 14.17
C GLN A 14 -6.93 -3.81 14.09
N LEU A 15 -6.77 -2.74 13.32
CA LEU A 15 -5.53 -1.97 13.20
C LEU A 15 -5.39 -0.88 14.27
N ARG A 16 -6.29 -0.80 15.23
CA ARG A 16 -6.25 0.25 16.29
C ARG A 16 -5.20 -0.02 17.35
N GLU A 17 -4.79 -1.28 17.49
CA GLU A 17 -3.82 -1.71 18.49
C GLU A 17 -2.44 -1.97 17.88
N GLY A 18 -1.41 -1.94 18.73
CA GLY A 18 -0.02 -2.18 18.35
C GLY A 18 0.66 -0.99 17.65
N PRO A 19 1.99 -0.99 17.48
CA PRO A 19 2.70 0.14 16.90
C PRO A 19 2.49 0.26 15.39
N ILE A 20 2.30 1.48 14.90
CA ILE A 20 2.22 1.78 13.46
C ILE A 20 3.48 2.49 12.99
N ILE A 21 3.93 2.13 11.80
CA ILE A 21 5.00 2.81 11.07
C ILE A 21 4.37 3.64 9.97
N LEU A 22 4.65 4.94 9.97
CA LEU A 22 4.19 5.89 8.97
C LEU A 22 5.30 6.14 7.96
N SER A 23 4.97 5.95 6.68
CA SER A 23 5.79 6.39 5.56
C SER A 23 5.57 7.88 5.31
N ASN A 24 6.60 8.62 4.88
CA ASN A 24 6.51 10.06 4.65
C ASN A 24 5.29 10.43 3.77
N PRO A 25 4.29 11.15 4.32
CA PRO A 25 3.04 11.40 3.63
C PRO A 25 3.23 12.27 2.37
N ARG A 26 4.30 13.09 2.31
CA ARG A 26 4.62 13.93 1.16
C ARG A 26 5.09 13.14 -0.06
N ARG A 27 5.51 11.90 0.13
CA ARG A 27 5.90 10.96 -0.94
C ARG A 27 4.81 9.91 -1.21
N SER A 28 3.71 9.94 -0.46
CA SER A 28 2.62 8.97 -0.52
C SER A 28 1.40 9.53 -1.26
N PHE A 29 0.47 8.65 -1.64
CA PHE A 29 -0.86 9.07 -2.09
C PHE A 29 -1.60 9.75 -0.94
N THR A 30 -2.22 10.92 -1.18
CA THR A 30 -2.93 11.68 -0.13
C THR A 30 -3.90 10.81 0.66
N MET A 31 -4.71 10.00 -0.03
CA MET A 31 -5.67 9.10 0.59
C MET A 31 -5.01 8.01 1.46
N LEU A 32 -3.81 7.53 1.10
CA LEU A 32 -3.06 6.60 1.95
C LEU A 32 -2.57 7.31 3.23
N GLY A 33 -2.06 8.53 3.09
CA GLY A 33 -1.65 9.36 4.22
C GLY A 33 -2.81 9.63 5.18
N ASP A 34 -4.02 9.88 4.65
CA ASP A 34 -5.22 10.10 5.46
C ASP A 34 -5.59 8.86 6.30
N ILE A 35 -5.55 7.66 5.69
CA ILE A 35 -5.81 6.39 6.41
C ILE A 35 -4.73 6.13 7.46
N GLN A 36 -3.45 6.30 7.09
CA GLN A 36 -2.33 6.16 8.00
C GLN A 36 -2.46 7.11 9.20
N ASN A 37 -2.84 8.37 8.97
CA ASN A 37 -3.08 9.36 10.01
C ASN A 37 -4.30 9.02 10.88
N GLN A 38 -5.39 8.54 10.28
CA GLN A 38 -6.58 8.10 11.01
C GLN A 38 -6.23 6.96 11.99
N VAL A 39 -5.49 5.96 11.50
CA VAL A 39 -5.05 4.82 12.30
C VAL A 39 -4.04 5.26 13.37
N ALA A 40 -3.10 6.15 13.02
CA ALA A 40 -2.13 6.71 13.96
C ALA A 40 -2.76 7.57 15.07
N GLY A 41 -3.82 8.33 14.77
CA GLY A 41 -4.49 9.22 15.72
C GLY A 41 -5.12 8.51 16.93
N LEU A 42 -5.21 7.19 16.89
CA LEU A 42 -5.75 6.34 17.95
C LEU A 42 -4.67 5.87 18.95
N ARG A 43 -3.40 6.24 18.72
CA ARG A 43 -2.24 5.74 19.46
C ARG A 43 -1.61 6.79 20.35
N SER A 44 -0.89 6.32 21.37
CA SER A 44 0.07 7.18 22.06
C SER A 44 1.28 7.47 21.15
N PRO A 45 1.96 8.62 21.33
CA PRO A 45 3.14 8.95 20.53
C PRO A 45 4.25 7.89 20.57
N SER A 46 4.34 7.09 21.64
CA SER A 46 5.34 6.02 21.77
C SER A 46 5.05 4.79 20.90
N GLN A 47 3.87 4.71 20.28
CA GLN A 47 3.47 3.63 19.39
C GLN A 47 3.42 4.07 17.91
N ILE A 48 4.00 5.24 17.60
CA ILE A 48 4.03 5.78 16.24
C ILE A 48 5.49 5.97 15.84
N TYR A 49 5.91 5.24 14.81
CA TYR A 49 7.23 5.37 14.20
C TYR A 49 7.13 6.12 12.88
N PHE A 50 8.12 6.94 12.59
CA PHE A 50 8.20 7.71 11.35
C PHE A 50 9.38 7.23 10.50
N SER A 51 9.15 7.18 9.20
CA SER A 51 10.17 6.81 8.21
C SER A 51 10.11 7.75 7.02
N ASP A 52 11.26 7.92 6.35
CA ASP A 52 11.40 8.88 5.25
C ASP A 52 10.77 8.40 3.93
N ASP A 53 10.60 7.09 3.77
CA ASP A 53 10.02 6.41 2.61
C ASP A 53 9.53 5.00 2.97
N VAL A 54 8.91 4.32 2.01
CA VAL A 54 8.29 3.00 2.20
C VAL A 54 9.35 1.93 2.47
N GLU A 55 10.51 2.02 1.82
CA GLU A 55 11.62 1.09 1.98
C GLU A 55 12.21 1.16 3.39
N SER A 56 12.38 2.37 3.92
CA SER A 56 12.77 2.60 5.32
C SER A 56 11.68 2.08 6.28
N ALA A 57 10.41 2.29 5.95
CA ALA A 57 9.30 1.76 6.74
C ALA A 57 9.31 0.23 6.81
N MET A 58 9.51 -0.45 5.67
CA MET A 58 9.62 -1.90 5.60
C MET A 58 10.80 -2.43 6.44
N THR A 59 11.91 -1.71 6.48
CA THR A 59 13.05 -2.05 7.35
C THR A 59 12.65 -2.07 8.84
N LEU A 60 11.78 -1.16 9.28
CA LEU A 60 11.26 -1.16 10.65
C LEU A 60 10.26 -2.31 10.89
N VAL A 61 9.49 -2.70 9.88
CA VAL A 61 8.62 -3.90 9.94
C VAL A 61 9.47 -5.17 10.10
N HIS A 62 10.55 -5.29 9.32
CA HIS A 62 11.54 -6.38 9.45
C HIS A 62 12.14 -6.49 10.84
N ALA A 63 12.34 -5.34 11.50
CA ALA A 63 12.82 -5.26 12.88
C ALA A 63 11.73 -5.57 13.94
N ASP A 64 10.53 -6.01 13.53
CA ASP A 64 9.37 -6.31 14.40
C ASP A 64 8.93 -5.10 15.26
N LEU A 65 9.16 -3.87 14.77
CA LEU A 65 8.82 -2.64 15.51
C LEU A 65 7.35 -2.24 15.36
N GLY A 66 6.63 -2.80 14.40
CA GLY A 66 5.23 -2.50 14.14
C GLY A 66 4.79 -2.95 12.76
N PHE A 67 3.62 -2.46 12.33
CA PHE A 67 3.08 -2.72 11.00
C PHE A 67 3.04 -1.45 10.14
N LEU A 68 2.93 -1.64 8.83
CA LEU A 68 2.86 -0.60 7.82
C LEU A 68 1.62 -0.80 6.94
N LEU A 69 0.89 0.29 6.66
CA LEU A 69 -0.18 0.30 5.66
C LEU A 69 0.33 0.87 4.34
N ILE A 70 0.23 0.09 3.27
CA ILE A 70 0.61 0.51 1.91
C ILE A 70 -0.43 0.02 0.88
N PRO A 71 -0.46 0.63 -0.32
CA PRO A 71 -1.20 0.07 -1.44
C PRO A 71 -0.62 -1.29 -1.79
N ASP A 72 -1.49 -2.25 -2.08
CA ASP A 72 -1.03 -3.57 -2.51
C ASP A 72 -0.47 -3.50 -3.94
N LEU A 73 0.85 -3.60 -4.02
CA LEU A 73 1.61 -3.65 -5.27
C LEU A 73 2.40 -4.97 -5.26
N PRO A 74 1.88 -6.07 -5.83
CA PRO A 74 2.53 -7.37 -5.74
C PRO A 74 3.98 -7.42 -6.24
N MET A 75 4.33 -6.60 -7.23
CA MET A 75 5.71 -6.50 -7.74
C MET A 75 6.69 -5.85 -6.74
N ALA A 76 6.17 -5.16 -5.73
CA ALA A 76 6.93 -4.52 -4.67
C ALA A 76 6.79 -5.25 -3.32
N ARG A 77 6.17 -6.44 -3.30
CA ARG A 77 6.12 -7.27 -2.10
C ARG A 77 7.49 -7.87 -1.82
N ASP A 78 7.90 -7.78 -0.57
CA ASP A 78 9.07 -8.44 -0.01
C ASP A 78 8.68 -9.86 0.43
N PRO A 79 9.35 -10.92 -0.06
CA PRO A 79 8.99 -12.30 0.27
C PRO A 79 9.12 -12.65 1.76
N ASP A 80 9.91 -11.88 2.52
CA ASP A 80 10.14 -12.11 3.94
C ASP A 80 9.11 -11.39 4.83
N LEU A 81 8.20 -10.61 4.23
CA LEU A 81 7.12 -9.92 4.92
C LEU A 81 5.74 -10.54 4.64
N LEU A 82 4.88 -10.48 5.64
CA LEU A 82 3.48 -10.90 5.51
C LEU A 82 2.60 -9.70 5.12
N TYR A 83 1.82 -9.86 4.05
CA TYR A 83 0.87 -8.87 3.57
C TYR A 83 -0.56 -9.36 3.83
N ILE A 84 -1.32 -8.59 4.60
CA ILE A 84 -2.70 -8.93 4.96
C ILE A 84 -3.61 -7.82 4.42
N PRO A 85 -4.61 -8.14 3.56
CA PRO A 85 -5.55 -7.15 3.05
C PRO A 85 -6.44 -6.58 4.16
N VAL A 86 -6.91 -5.34 3.95
CA VAL A 86 -7.83 -4.62 4.85
C VAL A 86 -9.16 -4.41 4.13
N ALA A 87 -10.20 -5.09 4.58
CA ALA A 87 -11.47 -5.21 3.86
C ALA A 87 -12.28 -3.90 3.75
N ASP A 88 -12.20 -3.06 4.79
CA ASP A 88 -12.93 -1.80 4.94
C ASP A 88 -12.05 -0.57 4.65
N ALA A 89 -10.85 -0.77 4.10
CA ALA A 89 -10.02 0.31 3.60
C ALA A 89 -10.54 0.80 2.24
N PRO A 90 -10.49 2.12 1.96
CA PRO A 90 -10.93 2.65 0.68
C PRO A 90 -10.01 2.18 -0.47
N THR A 91 -10.60 1.92 -1.63
CA THR A 91 -9.84 1.56 -2.82
C THR A 91 -9.06 2.76 -3.36
N LEU A 92 -7.73 2.62 -3.47
CA LEU A 92 -6.87 3.62 -4.07
C LEU A 92 -6.93 3.52 -5.61
N THR A 93 -7.46 4.55 -6.25
CA THR A 93 -7.43 4.67 -7.72
C THR A 93 -6.22 5.50 -8.14
N TYR A 94 -5.36 4.93 -8.97
CA TYR A 94 -4.22 5.62 -9.56
C TYR A 94 -4.21 5.46 -11.08
N GLY A 95 -3.54 6.38 -11.78
CA GLY A 95 -3.54 6.38 -13.23
C GLY A 95 -2.47 7.27 -13.82
N LEU A 96 -2.35 7.22 -15.15
CA LEU A 96 -1.42 8.04 -15.90
C LEU A 96 -2.05 9.39 -16.23
N TYR A 97 -1.45 10.47 -15.72
CA TYR A 97 -1.78 11.83 -16.12
C TYR A 97 -0.79 12.34 -17.18
N TYR A 98 -1.31 12.85 -18.29
CA TYR A 98 -0.50 13.50 -19.32
C TYR A 98 -1.27 14.61 -20.04
N LYS A 99 -0.54 15.58 -20.58
CA LYS A 99 -1.12 16.66 -21.40
C LYS A 99 -1.39 16.14 -22.81
N ALA A 100 -2.64 16.15 -23.25
CA ALA A 100 -3.05 15.61 -24.57
C ALA A 100 -2.28 16.22 -25.75
N HIS A 101 -1.97 17.53 -25.72
CA HIS A 101 -1.21 18.21 -26.76
C HIS A 101 0.29 17.81 -26.79
N ARG A 102 0.81 17.13 -25.77
CA ARG A 102 2.18 16.59 -25.73
C ARG A 102 2.25 15.12 -26.13
N MET A 103 1.17 14.58 -26.69
CA MET A 103 1.06 13.18 -27.06
C MET A 103 1.88 12.86 -28.31
N ASN A 104 3.15 12.50 -28.11
CA ASN A 104 4.03 11.99 -29.16
C ASN A 104 3.93 10.46 -29.32
N SER A 105 4.59 9.91 -30.34
CA SER A 105 4.60 8.46 -30.63
C SER A 105 5.12 7.62 -29.47
N VAL A 106 6.12 8.11 -28.74
CA VAL A 106 6.71 7.43 -27.57
C VAL A 106 5.69 7.34 -26.44
N LEU A 107 5.04 8.44 -26.09
CA LEU A 107 4.04 8.48 -25.02
C LEU A 107 2.80 7.63 -25.36
N LYS A 108 2.34 7.63 -26.61
CA LYS A 108 1.26 6.72 -27.06
C LYS A 108 1.65 5.26 -26.85
N THR A 109 2.88 4.90 -27.21
CA THR A 109 3.41 3.55 -27.06
C THR A 109 3.50 3.17 -25.58
N PHE A 110 4.00 4.07 -24.74
CA PHE A 110 4.06 3.87 -23.29
C PHE A 110 2.67 3.62 -22.70
N VAL A 111 1.70 4.52 -22.94
CA VAL A 111 0.32 4.37 -22.44
C VAL A 111 -0.31 3.05 -22.92
N LYS A 112 -0.10 2.66 -24.18
CA LYS A 112 -0.60 1.39 -24.73
C LYS A 112 0.01 0.18 -24.01
N LYS A 113 1.34 0.18 -23.79
CA LYS A 113 2.04 -0.90 -23.09
C LYS A 113 1.59 -0.99 -21.63
N THR A 114 1.53 0.14 -20.93
CA THR A 114 1.08 0.20 -19.53
C THR A 114 -0.35 -0.33 -19.39
N ARG A 115 -1.28 0.08 -20.28
CA ARG A 115 -2.65 -0.44 -20.27
C ARG A 115 -2.67 -1.96 -20.47
N SER A 116 -1.93 -2.47 -21.45
CA SER A 116 -1.88 -3.91 -21.75
C SER A 116 -1.32 -4.71 -20.57
N TYR A 117 -0.27 -4.20 -19.92
CA TYR A 117 0.34 -4.80 -18.73
C TYR A 117 -0.67 -4.89 -17.57
N PHE A 118 -1.31 -3.78 -17.21
CA PHE A 118 -2.27 -3.77 -16.10
C PHE A 118 -3.54 -4.57 -16.40
N SER A 119 -4.05 -4.58 -17.64
CA SER A 119 -5.21 -5.43 -18.00
C SER A 119 -4.91 -6.93 -17.88
N HIS A 120 -3.69 -7.35 -18.24
CA HIS A 120 -3.26 -8.74 -18.05
C HIS A 120 -3.11 -9.08 -16.56
N TYR A 121 -2.55 -8.17 -15.77
CA TYR A 121 -2.41 -8.32 -14.33
C TYR A 121 -3.75 -8.51 -13.60
N GLU A 122 -4.76 -7.67 -13.87
CA GLU A 122 -6.10 -7.79 -13.25
C GLU A 122 -6.78 -9.14 -13.57
N SER A 123 -6.49 -9.69 -14.75
CA SER A 123 -7.01 -10.99 -15.18
C SER A 123 -6.38 -12.17 -14.41
N HIS A 124 -5.14 -12.01 -13.91
CA HIS A 124 -4.47 -13.01 -13.07
C HIS A 124 -4.83 -12.89 -11.59
N LYS A 125 -5.17 -11.68 -11.12
CA LYS A 125 -5.66 -11.47 -9.74
C LYS A 125 -7.02 -12.16 -9.50
N THR A 126 -7.91 -12.12 -10.48
CA THR A 126 -9.24 -12.77 -10.42
C THR A 126 -9.19 -14.30 -10.46
N LEU A 127 -8.14 -14.91 -11.00
CA LEU A 127 -7.98 -16.36 -11.07
C LEU A 127 -7.44 -16.98 -9.76
N ASN A 128 -6.75 -16.19 -8.93
CA ASN A 128 -6.12 -16.68 -7.69
C ASN A 128 -6.98 -16.47 -6.42
N GLY A 129 -8.24 -16.03 -6.56
CA GLY A 129 -9.18 -15.93 -5.44
C GLY A 129 -8.91 -14.80 -4.44
N GLU A 130 -7.92 -13.94 -4.68
CA GLU A 130 -7.68 -12.72 -3.90
C GLU A 130 -8.67 -11.63 -4.32
N SER A 131 -9.90 -11.74 -3.82
CA SER A 131 -10.96 -10.74 -4.01
C SER A 131 -10.70 -9.55 -3.10
N ALA A 132 -10.88 -8.35 -3.65
CA ALA A 132 -10.77 -7.06 -2.97
C ALA A 132 -11.79 -6.89 -1.85
#